data_AF-A0AAD4BVK1-F1
#
_entry.id   AF-A0AAD4BVK1-F1
#
_cell.length_a   1.000
_cell.length_b   1.000
_cell.length_c   1.000
_cell.angle_alpha   90.00
_cell.angle_beta   90.00
_cell.angle_gamma   90.00
#
_symmetry.space_group_name_H-M   'P 1'
#
loop_
_entity.id
_entity.type
_entity.pdbx_description
1 polymer ?
#
loop_
_entity_poly.entity_id
_entity_poly.type
_entity_poly.pdbx_seq_one_letter_code
_entity_poly.pdbx_strand_id
1 'polypeptide(L)'
;RPRSTGELIGQVVLHAPERKNRDGTYGVCLLPAFWNHGYGSEVTALVVNYVFRWIGLQRLSLSVFASNERAVAPTLWVRGFVIDIEGRKRASVWSNDRWEDVLFM
;
A
#
# COMPACT_ATOMS: atom_id res chain seq x y z
N ARG A 1 9.42 -6.28 18.66
CA ARG A 1 10.70 -7.00 18.53
C ARG A 1 10.76 -7.57 17.11
N PRO A 2 11.85 -7.45 16.35
CA PRO A 2 11.94 -8.07 15.03
C PRO A 2 11.83 -9.59 15.19
N ARG A 3 11.00 -10.27 14.40
CA ARG A 3 10.98 -11.74 14.34
C ARG A 3 12.26 -12.19 13.63
N SER A 4 13.01 -13.06 14.30
CA SER A 4 14.43 -13.34 14.05
C SER A 4 14.70 -14.53 13.12
N THR A 5 13.74 -14.92 12.26
CA THR A 5 13.92 -16.09 11.38
C THR A 5 14.76 -15.77 10.14
N GLY A 6 14.87 -14.50 9.75
CA GLY A 6 15.55 -14.08 8.52
C GLY A 6 14.80 -14.47 7.24
N GLU A 7 13.61 -15.03 7.37
CA GLU A 7 12.78 -15.48 6.25
C GLU A 7 12.18 -14.27 5.50
N LEU A 8 12.25 -14.31 4.17
CA LEU A 8 11.63 -13.30 3.32
C LEU A 8 10.11 -13.50 3.32
N ILE A 9 9.38 -12.60 3.98
CA ILE A 9 7.91 -12.65 4.07
C ILE A 9 7.21 -11.88 2.94
N GLY A 10 7.93 -11.01 2.23
CA GLY A 10 7.38 -10.10 1.24
C GLY A 10 8.29 -8.91 0.94
N GLN A 11 7.74 -7.92 0.24
CA GLN A 11 8.46 -6.72 -0.18
C GLN A 11 7.55 -5.48 -0.12
N VAL A 12 8.20 -4.33 0.07
CA VAL A 12 7.61 -3.00 -0.08
C VAL A 12 8.39 -2.26 -1.15
N VAL A 13 7.67 -1.55 -2.01
CA VAL A 13 8.24 -0.63 -2.98
C VAL A 13 7.75 0.77 -2.66
N LEU A 14 8.66 1.73 -2.64
CA LEU A 14 8.36 3.16 -2.52
C LEU A 14 8.92 3.87 -3.75
N HIS A 15 8.10 4.73 -4.36
CA HIS A 15 8.50 5.51 -5.52
C HIS A 15 8.10 6.97 -5.35
N ALA A 16 9.05 7.89 -5.48
CA ALA A 16 8.84 9.33 -5.36
C ALA A 16 9.67 10.05 -6.44
N PRO A 17 9.12 10.23 -7.65
CA PRO A 17 9.91 10.64 -8.81
C PRO A 17 10.29 12.12 -8.78
N GLU A 18 9.40 12.99 -8.30
CA GLU A 18 9.60 14.44 -8.25
C GLU A 18 9.72 14.91 -6.80
N ARG A 19 10.93 15.28 -6.40
CA ARG A 19 11.24 15.71 -5.03
C ARG A 19 10.47 16.97 -4.63
N LYS A 20 10.24 17.89 -5.58
CA LYS A 20 9.53 19.15 -5.31
C LYS A 20 8.09 18.91 -4.87
N ASN A 21 7.42 17.92 -5.45
CA ASN A 21 6.01 17.64 -5.19
C ASN A 21 5.80 16.94 -3.84
N ARG A 22 6.87 16.34 -3.29
CA ARG A 22 6.84 15.59 -2.02
C ARG A 22 5.70 14.56 -2.03
N ASP A 23 5.50 13.95 -3.17
CA ASP A 23 4.44 13.00 -3.46
C ASP A 23 5.07 11.66 -3.85
N GLY A 24 4.58 10.59 -3.26
CA GLY A 24 5.10 9.26 -3.49
C GLY A 24 4.00 8.22 -3.54
N THR A 25 4.30 7.11 -4.18
CA THR A 25 3.46 5.92 -4.18
C THR A 25 4.16 4.80 -3.42
N TYR A 26 3.39 3.94 -2.76
CA TYR A 26 3.92 2.69 -2.23
C TYR A 26 3.08 1.49 -2.65
N GLY A 27 3.74 0.34 -2.71
CA GLY A 27 3.12 -0.96 -2.89
C GLY A 27 3.67 -1.96 -1.89
N VAL A 28 2.85 -2.89 -1.46
CA VAL A 28 3.24 -3.99 -0.58
C VAL A 28 2.76 -5.32 -1.17
N CYS A 29 3.65 -6.31 -1.15
CA CYS A 29 3.33 -7.68 -1.54
C CYS A 29 3.85 -8.62 -0.46
N LEU A 30 2.98 -9.48 0.06
CA LEU A 30 3.32 -10.51 1.04
C LEU A 30 3.15 -11.88 0.41
N LEU A 31 4.00 -12.83 0.80
CA LEU A 31 3.83 -14.22 0.41
C LEU A 31 2.53 -14.80 1.01
N PRO A 32 1.81 -15.68 0.29
CA PRO A 32 0.51 -16.20 0.72
C PRO A 32 0.50 -16.82 2.13
N ALA A 33 1.59 -17.49 2.52
CA ALA A 33 1.74 -18.11 3.84
C ALA A 33 1.64 -17.10 5.01
N PHE A 34 1.86 -15.81 4.74
CA PHE A 34 1.87 -14.75 5.74
C PHE A 34 0.65 -13.82 5.65
N TRP A 35 -0.34 -14.13 4.81
CA TRP A 35 -1.58 -13.37 4.75
C TRP A 35 -2.43 -13.57 6.02
N ASN A 36 -3.28 -12.60 6.35
CA ASN A 36 -4.20 -12.61 7.51
C ASN A 36 -3.52 -12.69 8.90
N HIS A 37 -2.22 -12.42 8.99
CA HIS A 37 -1.46 -12.37 10.25
C HIS A 37 -1.21 -10.94 10.76
N GLY A 38 -1.82 -9.92 10.13
CA GLY A 38 -1.64 -8.50 10.49
C GLY A 38 -0.39 -7.83 9.91
N TYR A 39 0.50 -8.57 9.24
CA TYR A 39 1.74 -8.01 8.68
C TYR A 39 1.52 -6.89 7.67
N GLY A 40 0.46 -6.97 6.84
CA GLY A 40 0.17 -5.91 5.86
C GLY A 40 -0.09 -4.56 6.53
N SER A 41 -0.87 -4.57 7.62
CA SER A 41 -1.17 -3.38 8.41
C SER A 41 0.05 -2.89 9.20
N GLU A 42 0.84 -3.80 9.77
CA GLU A 42 2.07 -3.45 10.49
C GLU A 42 3.10 -2.78 9.58
N VAL A 43 3.35 -3.39 8.41
CA VAL A 43 4.27 -2.86 7.40
C VAL A 43 3.77 -1.51 6.88
N THR A 44 2.48 -1.40 6.58
CA THR A 44 1.88 -0.11 6.15
C THR A 44 2.09 0.97 7.21
N ALA A 45 1.89 0.66 8.50
CA ALA A 45 2.11 1.61 9.58
C ALA A 45 3.57 2.06 9.72
N LEU A 46 4.51 1.14 9.52
CA LEU A 46 5.94 1.46 9.52
C LEU A 46 6.32 2.34 8.33
N VAL A 47 5.84 1.99 7.13
CA VAL A 47 6.10 2.75 5.90
C VAL A 47 5.54 4.16 6.05
N VAL A 48 4.26 4.31 6.35
CA VAL A 48 3.60 5.62 6.53
C VAL A 48 4.38 6.49 7.52
N ASN A 49 4.73 5.97 8.69
CA ASN A 49 5.53 6.73 9.65
C ASN A 49 6.91 7.10 9.09
N TYR A 50 7.56 6.19 8.38
CA TYR A 50 8.87 6.40 7.80
C TYR A 50 8.87 7.51 6.74
N VAL A 51 7.92 7.48 5.79
CA VAL A 51 7.89 8.45 4.70
C VAL A 51 7.55 9.86 5.18
N PHE A 52 6.61 10.00 6.11
CA PHE A 52 6.26 11.33 6.64
C PHE A 52 7.32 11.88 7.59
N ARG A 53 7.90 11.04 8.46
CA ARG A 53 8.85 11.51 9.49
C ARG A 53 10.26 11.71 8.96
N TRP A 54 10.74 10.82 8.08
CA TRP A 54 12.16 10.79 7.70
C TRP A 54 12.40 11.15 6.24
N ILE A 55 11.56 10.69 5.32
CA ILE A 55 11.68 11.08 3.90
C ILE A 55 11.11 12.48 3.68
N GLY A 56 10.16 12.91 4.51
CA GLY A 56 9.55 14.22 4.44
C GLY A 56 8.61 14.37 3.25
N LEU A 57 7.93 13.30 2.82
CA LEU A 57 6.82 13.44 1.87
C LEU A 57 5.66 14.23 2.51
N GLN A 58 4.85 14.90 1.69
CA GLN A 58 3.57 15.48 2.12
C GLN A 58 2.39 14.59 1.75
N ARG A 59 2.57 13.70 0.77
CA ARG A 59 1.54 12.80 0.27
C ARG A 59 2.14 11.41 0.01
N LEU A 60 1.35 10.39 0.32
CA LEU A 60 1.64 9.01 0.01
C LEU A 60 0.36 8.36 -0.53
N SER A 61 0.45 7.76 -1.72
CA SER A 61 -0.67 7.09 -2.37
C SER A 61 -0.38 5.61 -2.60
N LEU A 62 -1.43 4.83 -2.83
CA LEU A 62 -1.34 3.45 -3.30
C LEU A 62 -2.46 3.18 -4.31
N SER A 63 -2.31 2.11 -5.07
CA SER A 63 -3.37 1.64 -5.95
C SER A 63 -3.61 0.16 -5.76
N VAL A 64 -4.89 -0.22 -5.86
CA VAL A 64 -5.34 -1.59 -5.60
C VAL A 64 -6.39 -1.99 -6.61
N PHE A 65 -6.39 -3.26 -7.03
CA PHE A 65 -7.51 -3.80 -7.79
C PHE A 65 -8.78 -3.75 -6.97
N ALA A 66 -9.88 -3.26 -7.56
CA ALA A 66 -11.16 -3.17 -6.88
C ALA A 66 -11.69 -4.54 -6.42
N SER A 67 -11.24 -5.63 -7.06
CA SER A 67 -11.55 -7.01 -6.69
C SER A 67 -10.73 -7.56 -5.51
N ASN A 68 -9.70 -6.84 -5.05
CA ASN A 68 -8.87 -7.28 -3.93
C ASN A 68 -9.48 -6.88 -2.58
N GLU A 69 -10.53 -7.59 -2.17
CA GLU A 69 -11.28 -7.33 -0.94
C GLU A 69 -10.40 -7.23 0.33
N ARG A 70 -9.23 -7.90 0.35
CA ARG A 70 -8.30 -7.86 1.49
C ARG A 70 -7.56 -6.54 1.62
N ALA A 71 -7.35 -5.84 0.51
CA ALA A 71 -6.65 -4.56 0.48
C ALA A 71 -7.63 -3.38 0.33
N VAL A 72 -8.86 -3.63 -0.10
CA VAL A 72 -9.94 -2.64 -0.20
C VAL A 72 -10.72 -2.58 1.11
N ALA A 73 -10.11 -1.99 2.13
CA ALA A 73 -10.89 -1.39 3.22
C ALA A 73 -11.18 0.07 2.80
N PRO A 74 -12.45 0.53 2.79
CA PRO A 74 -12.82 1.87 2.31
C PRO A 74 -12.03 3.00 2.97
N THR A 75 -11.64 2.79 4.23
CA THR A 75 -10.76 3.66 5.00
C THR A 75 -9.85 2.80 5.86
N LEU A 76 -8.52 2.97 5.73
CA LEU A 76 -7.55 2.38 6.65
C LEU A 76 -7.07 3.42 7.65
N TRP A 77 -7.25 3.13 8.94
CA TRP A 77 -6.68 3.93 10.02
C TRP A 77 -5.33 3.35 10.43
N VAL A 78 -4.28 4.10 10.15
CA VAL A 78 -2.92 3.64 10.37
C VAL A 78 -2.20 4.67 11.23
N ARG A 79 -2.15 4.44 12.55
CA ARG A 79 -1.41 5.31 13.52
C ARG A 79 -1.71 6.81 13.36
N GLY A 80 -2.98 7.16 13.20
CA GLY A 80 -3.43 8.55 13.03
C GLY A 80 -3.43 9.07 11.60
N PHE A 81 -3.05 8.24 10.62
CA PHE A 81 -3.21 8.51 9.20
C PHE A 81 -4.48 7.84 8.67
N VAL A 82 -5.19 8.55 7.82
CA VAL A 82 -6.37 8.08 7.10
C VAL A 82 -5.94 7.82 5.66
N ILE A 83 -6.20 6.60 5.17
CA ILE A 83 -6.05 6.24 3.76
C ILE A 83 -7.45 6.04 3.23
N ASP A 84 -7.90 6.93 2.35
CA ASP A 84 -9.24 6.95 1.77
C ASP A 84 -9.17 6.75 0.26
N ILE A 85 -10.24 6.19 -0.31
CA ILE A 85 -10.36 6.08 -1.76
C ILE A 85 -10.61 7.47 -2.34
N GLU A 86 -9.68 7.96 -3.14
CA GLU A 86 -9.79 9.25 -3.84
C GLU A 86 -10.34 9.10 -5.26
N GLY A 87 -10.25 7.90 -5.85
CA GLY A 87 -10.70 7.69 -7.21
C GLY A 87 -10.78 6.24 -7.64
N ARG A 88 -11.51 6.03 -8.75
CA ARG A 88 -11.67 4.74 -9.40
C ARG A 88 -11.43 4.88 -10.90
N LYS A 89 -10.44 4.16 -11.41
CA LYS A 89 -10.18 4.04 -12.84
C LYS A 89 -10.80 2.75 -13.36
N ARG A 90 -11.93 2.90 -14.05
CA ARG A 90 -12.71 1.79 -14.57
C ARG A 90 -12.01 1.09 -15.74
N ALA A 91 -12.10 -0.23 -15.79
CA ALA A 91 -11.61 -1.10 -16.85
C ALA A 91 -10.19 -0.73 -17.32
N SER A 92 -9.28 -0.53 -16.36
CA SER A 92 -7.98 0.11 -16.64
C SER A 92 -6.81 -0.86 -16.77
N VAL A 93 -7.00 -2.10 -16.31
CA VAL A 93 -6.01 -3.17 -16.37
C VAL A 93 -6.66 -4.44 -16.88
N TRP A 94 -6.03 -5.11 -17.84
CA TRP A 94 -6.43 -6.46 -18.26
C TRP A 94 -5.74 -7.50 -17.36
N SER A 95 -6.51 -8.31 -16.64
CA SER A 95 -6.00 -9.33 -15.72
C SER A 95 -7.04 -10.44 -15.52
N ASN A 96 -6.61 -11.69 -15.39
CA ASN A 96 -7.49 -12.85 -15.22
C ASN A 96 -8.64 -12.89 -16.25
N ASP A 97 -8.29 -12.66 -17.53
CA ASP A 97 -9.22 -12.65 -18.67
C ASP A 97 -10.41 -11.67 -18.54
N ARG A 98 -10.24 -10.60 -17.76
CA ARG A 98 -11.21 -9.52 -17.64
C ARG A 98 -10.54 -8.15 -17.50
N TRP A 99 -11.32 -7.11 -17.77
CA TRP A 99 -10.95 -5.75 -17.41
C TRP A 99 -11.24 -5.50 -15.93
N GLU A 100 -10.21 -5.09 -15.20
CA GLU A 100 -10.25 -4.78 -13.77
C GLU A 100 -10.25 -3.27 -13.54
N ASP A 101 -10.96 -2.87 -12.49
CA ASP A 101 -10.95 -1.51 -11.98
C ASP A 101 -9.81 -1.34 -10.99
N VAL A 102 -9.23 -0.14 -10.97
CA VAL A 102 -8.18 0.22 -10.01
C VAL A 102 -8.67 1.37 -9.14
N LEU A 103 -8.60 1.17 -7.83
CA LEU A 103 -8.86 2.20 -6.84
C LEU A 103 -7.56 2.94 -6.52
N PHE A 104 -7.63 4.26 -6.43
CA PHE A 104 -6.56 5.13 -5.99
C PHE A 104 -6.86 5.57 -4.57
N MET A 105 -5.87 5.40 -3.69
CA MET A 105 -5.97 5.66 -2.26
C MET A 105 -4.71 6.36 -1.75
#